data_AF-A0AA42DPJ4-F1
#
_entry.id   AF-A0AA42DPJ4-F1
#
_cell.length_a   1.000
_cell.length_b   1.000
_cell.length_c   1.000
_cell.angle_alpha   90.00
_cell.angle_beta   90.00
_cell.angle_gamma   90.00
#
_symmetry.space_group_name_H-M   'P 1'
#
loop_
_entity.id
_entity.type
_entity.pdbx_description
1 polymer ?
#
loop_
_entity_poly.entity_id
_entity_poly.type
_entity_poly.pdbx_seq_one_letter_code
_entity_poly.pdbx_strand_id
1 'polypeptide(L)'
;MAYVKFISNPPTSISIPYWFITDYMPQALGGYVKVYLYIFALYHDPSIEGISLEDSAKVLNMLCSELTTALEYWNTHGVLQFKMLSDEDFELTFELDKPTSAPTVGRTASVETKTQRTFIQQTRPHYTSDELTLYCKEHTSIANLFTICEKHLGRLLSSTDQQVLYGLYDWLNLPLDLIEYLVQYCASNNHTHIRYIEKVALGWVDQGIKTVEDAKAQASITKKYRTILKALGMTGETITKHQKELIDKWLNDYAFDIGVILEACNRTVTYSSSPSLNYLGSILDKWKEKGIRTLEEVATLDQNHSKEQEAAKSKGNKTAKSKNPHFTTTYSHNWDLDELEKRERQFLEQKIYGGN
;
A
#
# COMPACT_ATOMS: atom_id res chain seq x y z
N MET A 1 -0.35 -40.16 -61.36
CA MET A 1 -1.27 -39.81 -60.25
C MET A 1 -1.25 -38.30 -60.11
N ALA A 2 -2.41 -37.64 -60.20
CA ALA A 2 -2.48 -36.19 -60.01
C ALA A 2 -2.43 -35.88 -58.51
N TYR A 3 -1.48 -35.05 -58.08
CA TYR A 3 -1.37 -34.57 -56.69
C TYR A 3 -1.93 -33.16 -56.63
N VAL A 4 -3.00 -32.95 -55.85
CA VAL A 4 -3.58 -31.63 -55.60
C VAL A 4 -3.03 -31.15 -54.26
N LYS A 5 -2.18 -30.12 -54.31
CA LYS A 5 -1.69 -29.42 -53.12
C LYS A 5 -2.74 -28.37 -52.73
N PHE A 6 -3.41 -28.57 -51.61
CA PHE A 6 -4.29 -27.54 -51.05
C PHE A 6 -3.42 -26.43 -50.44
N ILE A 7 -3.68 -25.19 -50.83
CA ILE A 7 -3.12 -24.00 -50.18
C ILE A 7 -4.24 -23.49 -49.26
N SER A 8 -4.21 -23.87 -47.99
CA SER A 8 -5.09 -23.28 -46.98
C SER A 8 -4.54 -21.91 -46.60
N ASN A 9 -5.36 -20.87 -46.75
CA ASN A 9 -5.03 -19.57 -46.19
C ASN A 9 -5.29 -19.60 -44.67
N PRO A 10 -4.46 -18.92 -43.85
CA PRO A 10 -4.71 -18.83 -42.42
C PRO A 10 -6.05 -18.14 -42.16
N PRO A 11 -6.82 -18.58 -41.13
CA PRO A 11 -8.12 -17.99 -40.82
C PRO A 11 -7.97 -16.51 -40.45
N THR A 12 -8.75 -15.63 -41.08
CA THR A 12 -8.73 -14.18 -40.83
C THR A 12 -9.47 -13.79 -39.54
N SER A 13 -10.30 -14.68 -39.01
CA SER A 13 -11.10 -14.48 -37.80
C SER A 13 -11.52 -15.83 -37.23
N ILE A 14 -11.65 -15.90 -35.91
CA ILE A 14 -12.07 -17.10 -35.19
C ILE A 14 -13.36 -16.79 -34.42
N SER A 15 -14.32 -17.71 -34.47
CA SER A 15 -15.60 -17.57 -33.76
C SER A 15 -15.48 -18.14 -32.35
N ILE A 16 -15.49 -17.27 -31.35
CA ILE A 16 -15.43 -17.67 -29.93
C ILE A 16 -16.85 -17.82 -29.39
N PRO A 17 -17.16 -18.88 -28.61
CA PRO A 17 -18.49 -19.06 -28.04
C PRO A 17 -18.91 -17.88 -27.14
N TYR A 18 -20.12 -17.36 -27.35
CA TYR A 18 -20.65 -16.23 -26.56
C TYR A 18 -20.69 -16.55 -25.06
N TRP A 19 -21.06 -17.78 -24.69
CA TRP A 19 -21.11 -18.23 -23.30
C TRP A 19 -19.74 -18.19 -22.62
N PHE A 20 -18.66 -18.44 -23.35
CA PHE A 20 -17.31 -18.34 -22.80
C PHE A 20 -16.98 -16.89 -22.45
N ILE A 21 -17.31 -15.96 -23.35
CA ILE A 21 -17.07 -14.52 -23.17
C ILE A 21 -17.89 -13.95 -22.00
N THR A 22 -19.13 -14.41 -21.79
CA THR A 22 -19.98 -13.89 -20.73
C THR A 22 -19.76 -14.56 -19.38
N ASP A 23 -19.62 -15.88 -19.36
CA ASP A 23 -19.72 -16.65 -18.11
C ASP A 23 -18.33 -16.95 -17.53
N TYR A 24 -17.30 -17.12 -18.37
CA TYR A 24 -15.98 -17.60 -17.96
C TYR A 24 -14.88 -16.54 -18.08
N MET A 25 -14.80 -15.83 -19.21
CA MET A 25 -13.79 -14.81 -19.47
C MET A 25 -13.69 -13.72 -18.38
N PRO A 26 -14.80 -13.20 -17.80
CA PRO A 26 -14.71 -12.15 -16.78
C PRO A 26 -14.21 -12.66 -15.41
N GLN A 27 -14.31 -13.97 -15.16
CA GLN A 27 -13.92 -14.58 -13.89
C GLN A 27 -12.47 -15.10 -13.91
N ALA A 28 -11.94 -15.36 -15.10
CA ALA A 28 -10.59 -15.88 -15.29
C ALA A 28 -9.52 -14.78 -15.25
N LEU A 29 -8.29 -15.17 -14.89
CA LEU A 29 -7.12 -14.29 -14.95
C LEU A 29 -6.84 -13.89 -16.41
N GLY A 30 -6.41 -12.65 -16.63
CA GLY A 30 -6.12 -12.15 -17.99
C GLY A 30 -5.09 -12.99 -18.75
N GLY A 31 -4.09 -13.53 -18.05
CA GLY A 31 -3.13 -14.47 -18.62
C GLY A 31 -3.77 -15.78 -19.09
N TYR A 32 -4.77 -16.29 -18.36
CA TYR A 32 -5.45 -17.55 -18.70
C TYR A 32 -6.38 -17.37 -19.88
N VAL A 33 -7.04 -16.21 -19.98
CA VAL A 33 -7.81 -15.81 -21.17
C VAL A 33 -6.89 -15.73 -22.38
N LYS A 34 -5.68 -15.15 -22.22
CA LYS A 34 -4.68 -15.08 -23.29
C LYS A 34 -4.25 -16.47 -23.77
N VAL A 35 -3.98 -17.39 -22.85
CA VAL A 35 -3.68 -18.81 -23.16
C VAL A 35 -4.82 -19.45 -23.94
N TYR A 36 -6.05 -19.32 -23.45
CA TYR A 36 -7.22 -19.89 -24.11
C TYR A 36 -7.36 -19.39 -25.55
N LEU A 37 -7.37 -18.07 -25.75
CA LEU A 37 -7.58 -17.47 -27.07
C LEU A 37 -6.46 -17.84 -28.06
N TYR A 38 -5.21 -17.86 -27.61
CA TYR A 38 -4.08 -18.21 -28.46
C TYR A 38 -4.10 -19.67 -28.87
N ILE A 39 -4.27 -20.59 -27.90
CA ILE A 39 -4.33 -22.02 -28.20
C ILE A 39 -5.57 -22.36 -29.03
N PHE A 40 -6.70 -21.70 -28.78
CA PHE A 40 -7.91 -21.82 -29.58
C PHE A 40 -7.69 -21.36 -31.03
N ALA A 41 -6.90 -20.31 -31.23
CA ALA A 41 -6.54 -19.85 -32.57
C ALA A 41 -5.69 -20.86 -33.32
N LEU A 42 -4.68 -21.44 -32.65
CA LEU A 42 -3.82 -22.48 -33.25
C LEU A 42 -4.61 -23.76 -33.54
N TYR A 43 -5.54 -24.14 -32.66
CA TYR A 43 -6.42 -25.29 -32.85
C TYR A 43 -7.31 -25.19 -34.10
N HIS A 44 -7.69 -23.98 -34.49
CA HIS A 44 -8.51 -23.72 -35.68
C HIS A 44 -7.69 -23.53 -36.96
N ASP A 45 -6.35 -23.55 -36.91
CA ASP A 45 -5.51 -23.46 -38.09
C ASP A 45 -5.27 -24.85 -38.70
N PRO A 46 -5.82 -25.14 -39.91
CA PRO A 46 -5.68 -26.45 -40.54
C PRO A 46 -4.24 -26.77 -41.00
N SER A 47 -3.32 -25.81 -40.94
CA SER A 47 -1.90 -26.01 -41.27
C SER A 47 -1.05 -26.52 -40.11
N ILE A 48 -1.61 -26.55 -38.90
CA ILE A 48 -0.89 -26.90 -37.66
C ILE A 48 -1.39 -28.27 -37.19
N GLU A 49 -0.51 -29.28 -37.19
CA GLU A 49 -0.83 -30.63 -36.72
C GLU A 49 -0.70 -30.78 -35.19
N GLY A 50 0.00 -29.86 -34.53
CA GLY A 50 0.20 -29.87 -33.08
C GLY A 50 0.90 -28.61 -32.58
N ILE A 51 0.89 -28.42 -31.26
CA ILE A 51 1.52 -27.28 -30.61
C ILE A 51 2.61 -27.74 -29.64
N SER A 52 3.75 -27.06 -29.67
CA SER A 52 4.77 -27.15 -28.61
C SER A 52 4.35 -26.23 -27.47
N LEU A 53 4.22 -26.77 -26.25
CA LEU A 53 3.89 -25.97 -25.06
C LEU A 53 4.99 -24.96 -24.75
N GLU A 54 6.27 -25.32 -24.98
CA GLU A 54 7.41 -24.43 -24.77
C GLU A 54 7.40 -23.24 -25.72
N ASP A 55 7.13 -23.48 -27.02
CA ASP A 55 7.10 -22.40 -28.00
C ASP A 55 5.85 -21.53 -27.82
N SER A 56 4.74 -22.13 -27.41
CA SER A 56 3.53 -21.40 -27.04
C SER A 56 3.78 -20.49 -25.83
N ALA A 57 4.52 -20.97 -24.82
CA ALA A 57 4.88 -20.18 -23.64
C ALA A 57 5.79 -19.00 -24.01
N LYS A 58 6.79 -19.22 -24.88
CA LYS A 58 7.65 -18.15 -25.43
C LYS A 58 6.85 -17.08 -26.17
N VAL A 59 5.94 -17.46 -27.07
CA VAL A 59 5.10 -16.51 -27.83
C VAL A 59 4.19 -15.73 -26.90
N LEU A 60 3.63 -16.40 -25.89
CA LEU A 60 2.75 -15.78 -24.91
C LEU A 60 3.49 -14.94 -23.87
N ASN A 61 4.83 -14.97 -23.86
CA ASN A 61 5.69 -14.32 -22.88
C ASN A 61 5.30 -14.70 -21.44
N MET A 62 5.19 -16.01 -21.20
CA MET A 62 4.88 -16.62 -19.90
C MET A 62 5.68 -17.91 -19.73
N LEU A 63 5.70 -18.45 -18.52
CA LEU A 63 6.42 -19.69 -18.24
C LEU A 63 5.64 -20.91 -18.75
N CYS A 64 6.36 -21.98 -19.12
CA CYS A 64 5.73 -23.23 -19.54
C CYS A 64 4.85 -23.81 -18.41
N SER A 65 5.31 -23.71 -17.16
CA SER A 65 4.52 -24.10 -15.98
C SER A 65 3.22 -23.31 -15.85
N GLU A 66 3.25 -21.99 -16.05
CA GLU A 66 2.06 -21.12 -16.02
C GLU A 66 1.07 -21.46 -17.14
N LEU A 67 1.58 -21.76 -18.34
CA LEU A 67 0.78 -22.21 -19.47
C LEU A 67 0.07 -23.53 -19.16
N THR A 68 0.79 -24.51 -18.60
CA THR A 68 0.20 -25.79 -18.16
C THR A 68 -0.85 -25.58 -17.07
N THR A 69 -0.58 -24.70 -16.09
CA THR A 69 -1.56 -24.41 -15.02
C THR A 69 -2.82 -23.75 -15.57
N ALA A 70 -2.68 -22.89 -16.59
CA ALA A 70 -3.82 -22.27 -17.26
C ALA A 70 -4.65 -23.30 -18.04
N LEU A 71 -4.00 -24.26 -18.71
CA LEU A 71 -4.68 -25.37 -19.39
C LEU A 71 -5.43 -26.28 -18.41
N GLU A 72 -4.80 -26.63 -17.29
CA GLU A 72 -5.44 -27.38 -16.20
C GLU A 72 -6.63 -26.62 -15.61
N TYR A 73 -6.50 -25.31 -15.41
CA TYR A 73 -7.60 -24.48 -14.95
C TYR A 73 -8.81 -24.58 -15.88
N TRP A 74 -8.62 -24.43 -17.20
CA TRP A 74 -9.73 -24.54 -18.15
C TRP A 74 -10.30 -25.95 -18.24
N ASN A 75 -9.47 -26.97 -18.03
CA ASN A 75 -9.90 -28.36 -17.90
C ASN A 75 -10.82 -28.57 -16.69
N THR A 76 -10.48 -28.02 -15.52
CA THR A 76 -11.35 -28.10 -14.32
C THR A 76 -12.68 -27.37 -14.49
N HIS A 77 -12.72 -26.35 -15.35
CA HIS A 77 -13.93 -25.57 -15.64
C HIS A 77 -14.78 -26.15 -16.77
N GLY A 78 -14.32 -27.24 -17.41
CA GLY A 78 -15.02 -27.94 -18.48
C GLY A 78 -15.11 -27.14 -19.78
N VAL A 79 -14.20 -26.19 -20.01
CA VAL A 79 -14.18 -25.38 -21.24
C VAL A 79 -13.30 -26.02 -22.31
N LEU A 80 -12.28 -26.79 -21.89
CA LEU A 80 -11.45 -27.61 -22.74
C LEU A 80 -11.15 -28.93 -22.03
N GLN A 81 -10.71 -29.93 -22.77
CA GLN A 81 -10.15 -31.16 -22.24
C GLN A 81 -8.64 -31.14 -22.45
N PHE A 82 -7.89 -31.22 -21.36
CA PHE A 82 -6.44 -31.30 -21.37
C PHE A 82 -6.02 -32.60 -20.68
N LYS A 83 -5.42 -33.53 -21.43
CA LYS A 83 -4.99 -34.84 -20.93
C LYS A 83 -3.51 -35.07 -21.22
N MET A 84 -2.82 -35.63 -20.24
CA MET A 84 -1.44 -36.08 -20.39
C MET A 84 -1.45 -37.56 -20.83
N LEU A 85 -0.87 -37.85 -22.00
CA LEU A 85 -0.75 -39.20 -22.58
C LEU A 85 0.60 -39.86 -22.21
N SER A 86 1.66 -39.06 -22.12
CA SER A 86 3.02 -39.48 -21.70
C SER A 86 3.74 -38.30 -21.01
N ASP A 87 5.01 -38.48 -20.59
CA ASP A 87 5.82 -37.40 -19.99
C ASP A 87 6.01 -36.20 -20.94
N GLU A 88 5.86 -36.40 -22.26
CA GLU A 88 6.06 -35.37 -23.30
C GLU A 88 4.85 -35.19 -24.24
N ASP A 89 3.84 -36.07 -24.17
CA ASP A 89 2.66 -36.02 -25.04
C ASP A 89 1.40 -35.56 -24.31
N PHE A 90 0.74 -34.54 -24.87
CA PHE A 90 -0.51 -33.98 -24.36
C PHE A 90 -1.59 -33.97 -25.44
N GLU A 91 -2.82 -34.29 -25.06
CA GLU A 91 -4.01 -34.16 -25.89
C GLU A 91 -4.83 -32.95 -25.44
N LEU A 92 -5.17 -32.08 -26.39
CA LEU A 92 -5.98 -30.90 -26.14
C LEU A 92 -7.17 -30.85 -27.10
N THR A 93 -8.37 -30.77 -26.55
CA THR A 93 -9.62 -30.65 -27.32
C THR A 93 -10.49 -29.56 -26.72
N PHE A 94 -11.11 -28.72 -27.55
CA PHE A 94 -12.04 -27.70 -27.08
C PHE A 94 -13.49 -28.20 -27.07
N GLU A 95 -14.24 -27.85 -26.03
CA GLU A 95 -15.69 -28.06 -26.00
C GLU A 95 -16.39 -26.79 -26.47
N LEU A 96 -17.04 -26.85 -27.64
CA LEU A 96 -17.75 -25.72 -28.25
C LEU A 96 -19.19 -25.57 -27.73
N ASP A 97 -19.75 -26.64 -27.18
CA ASP A 97 -21.05 -26.66 -26.53
C ASP A 97 -20.96 -26.18 -25.09
N LYS A 98 -22.02 -25.54 -24.60
CA LYS A 98 -22.05 -25.06 -23.21
C LYS A 98 -21.98 -26.27 -22.25
N PRO A 99 -21.00 -26.32 -21.33
CA PRO A 99 -20.90 -27.43 -20.39
C PRO A 99 -22.20 -27.53 -19.57
N THR A 100 -22.88 -28.67 -19.66
CA THR A 100 -24.25 -28.87 -19.14
C THR A 100 -24.28 -29.45 -17.71
N SER A 101 -23.14 -29.70 -17.07
CA SER A 101 -23.11 -30.32 -15.73
C SER A 101 -22.42 -29.47 -14.66
N ALA A 102 -23.18 -29.20 -13.59
CA ALA A 102 -22.69 -28.63 -12.34
C ALA A 102 -21.57 -29.49 -11.70
N PRO A 103 -20.49 -28.91 -11.16
CA PRO A 103 -19.51 -29.66 -10.40
C PRO A 103 -20.06 -29.95 -9.01
N THR A 104 -20.25 -31.24 -8.70
CA THR A 104 -20.64 -31.73 -7.37
C THR A 104 -19.40 -32.31 -6.67
N VAL A 105 -18.95 -31.59 -5.62
CA VAL A 105 -18.09 -32.00 -4.48
C VAL A 105 -16.59 -32.20 -4.81
N GLY A 106 -15.63 -31.52 -4.18
CA GLY A 106 -15.53 -31.24 -2.74
C GLY A 106 -15.04 -29.84 -2.34
N ARG A 107 -15.41 -29.51 -1.11
CA ARG A 107 -15.56 -28.19 -0.51
C ARG A 107 -14.34 -27.84 0.34
N THR A 108 -13.73 -26.66 0.10
CA THR A 108 -13.28 -25.77 1.19
C THR A 108 -13.32 -24.31 0.75
N ALA A 109 -14.33 -23.61 1.29
CA ALA A 109 -14.36 -22.20 1.68
C ALA A 109 -13.99 -21.08 0.68
N SER A 110 -15.05 -20.51 0.07
CA SER A 110 -15.46 -19.09 0.09
C SER A 110 -14.37 -18.03 0.37
N VAL A 111 -14.18 -17.09 -0.56
CA VAL A 111 -14.68 -15.70 -0.43
C VAL A 111 -14.81 -15.08 -1.83
N GLU A 112 -16.05 -14.76 -2.23
CA GLU A 112 -16.33 -13.76 -3.24
C GLU A 112 -16.08 -12.37 -2.66
N THR A 113 -15.32 -11.51 -3.34
CA THR A 113 -15.54 -10.06 -3.26
C THR A 113 -15.10 -9.38 -4.56
N LYS A 114 -16.06 -8.70 -5.20
CA LYS A 114 -15.87 -7.74 -6.29
C LYS A 114 -14.78 -6.72 -5.93
N THR A 115 -13.75 -6.55 -6.75
CA THR A 115 -13.19 -5.23 -7.14
C THR A 115 -12.25 -5.45 -8.32
N GLN A 116 -12.42 -4.66 -9.39
CA GLN A 116 -11.46 -4.55 -10.48
C GLN A 116 -10.08 -4.20 -9.89
N ARG A 117 -9.11 -5.10 -10.07
CA ARG A 117 -7.69 -4.82 -9.83
C ARG A 117 -6.94 -5.42 -11.01
N THR A 118 -6.13 -4.59 -11.66
CA THR A 118 -5.05 -5.03 -12.54
C THR A 118 -4.17 -6.00 -11.74
N PHE A 119 -4.42 -7.30 -11.90
CA PHE A 119 -3.68 -8.36 -11.21
C PHE A 119 -2.28 -8.45 -11.81
N ILE A 120 -1.30 -8.02 -11.03
CA ILE A 120 -0.01 -8.69 -10.99
C ILE A 120 -0.29 -10.08 -10.42
N GLN A 121 0.15 -11.13 -11.14
CA GLN A 121 0.07 -12.54 -10.75
C GLN A 121 0.37 -12.71 -9.25
N GLN A 122 -0.41 -13.46 -8.47
CA GLN A 122 -0.26 -13.47 -7.00
C GLN A 122 0.89 -14.33 -6.45
N THR A 123 1.68 -15.00 -7.29
CA THR A 123 2.85 -15.76 -6.84
C THR A 123 4.03 -15.56 -7.77
N ARG A 124 5.18 -15.21 -7.19
CA ARG A 124 6.47 -15.11 -7.88
C ARG A 124 6.77 -16.44 -8.59
N PRO A 125 7.13 -16.42 -9.90
CA PRO A 125 7.69 -17.58 -10.57
C PRO A 125 8.78 -18.29 -9.80
N HIS A 126 8.86 -19.62 -9.95
CA HIS A 126 9.98 -20.37 -9.42
C HIS A 126 11.13 -20.34 -10.43
N TYR A 127 12.19 -19.60 -10.08
CA TYR A 127 13.46 -19.63 -10.80
C TYR A 127 14.36 -20.72 -10.22
N THR A 128 14.90 -21.60 -11.05
CA THR A 128 15.86 -22.63 -10.59
C THR A 128 17.26 -22.04 -10.44
N SER A 129 18.10 -22.65 -9.61
CA SER A 129 19.48 -22.19 -9.41
C SER A 129 20.33 -22.30 -10.67
N ASP A 130 20.04 -23.27 -11.54
CA ASP A 130 20.77 -23.50 -12.79
C ASP A 130 20.45 -22.44 -13.83
N GLU A 131 19.17 -22.07 -13.95
CA GLU A 131 18.72 -20.93 -14.77
C GLU A 131 19.35 -19.63 -14.31
N LEU A 132 19.34 -19.33 -13.00
CA LEU A 132 19.97 -18.12 -12.45
C LEU A 132 21.47 -18.07 -12.75
N THR A 133 22.15 -19.22 -12.72
CA THR A 133 23.57 -19.32 -13.05
C THR A 133 23.83 -19.05 -14.53
N LEU A 134 22.94 -19.51 -15.41
CA LEU A 134 23.00 -19.23 -16.85
C LEU A 134 22.76 -17.74 -17.12
N TYR A 135 21.71 -17.15 -16.53
CA TYR A 135 21.40 -15.73 -16.69
C TYR A 135 22.50 -14.80 -16.16
N CYS A 136 23.16 -15.17 -15.05
CA CYS A 136 24.31 -14.42 -14.55
C CYS A 136 25.50 -14.44 -15.54
N LYS A 137 25.64 -15.49 -16.35
CA LYS A 137 26.69 -15.59 -17.37
C LYS A 137 26.35 -14.80 -18.63
N GLU A 138 25.08 -14.77 -19.01
CA GLU A 138 24.60 -14.04 -20.19
C GLU A 138 24.47 -12.52 -19.95
N HIS A 139 24.12 -12.11 -18.72
CA HIS A 139 23.89 -10.72 -18.37
C HIS A 139 24.77 -10.26 -17.19
N THR A 140 25.89 -9.59 -17.52
CA THR A 140 26.80 -9.00 -16.52
C THR A 140 26.09 -8.02 -15.57
N SER A 141 25.05 -7.34 -16.03
CA SER A 141 24.25 -6.41 -15.23
C SER A 141 23.57 -7.06 -14.02
N ILE A 142 23.15 -8.34 -14.14
CA ILE A 142 22.49 -9.08 -13.06
C ILE A 142 23.50 -9.56 -12.03
N ALA A 143 24.67 -10.02 -12.49
CA ALA A 143 25.78 -10.35 -11.60
C ALA A 143 26.23 -9.13 -10.77
N ASN A 144 26.32 -7.96 -11.42
CA ASN A 144 26.64 -6.70 -10.74
C ASN A 144 25.56 -6.33 -9.71
N LEU A 145 24.27 -6.47 -10.05
CA LEU A 145 23.17 -6.25 -9.12
C LEU A 145 23.33 -7.12 -7.86
N PHE A 146 23.61 -8.41 -8.02
CA PHE A 146 23.81 -9.31 -6.87
C PHE A 146 24.97 -8.87 -5.98
N THR A 147 26.11 -8.52 -6.57
CA THR A 147 27.27 -8.02 -5.80
C THR A 147 26.94 -6.73 -5.03
N ILE A 148 26.18 -5.81 -5.66
CA ILE A 148 25.75 -4.56 -5.02
C ILE A 148 24.77 -4.86 -3.87
N CYS A 149 23.81 -5.75 -4.09
CA CYS A 149 22.86 -6.18 -3.05
C CYS A 149 23.57 -6.86 -1.87
N GLU A 150 24.57 -7.72 -2.10
CA GLU A 150 25.38 -8.34 -1.04
C GLU A 150 26.07 -7.29 -0.17
N LYS A 151 26.66 -6.28 -0.81
CA LYS A 151 27.32 -5.18 -0.12
C LYS A 151 26.35 -4.38 0.76
N HIS A 152 25.14 -4.12 0.28
CA HIS A 152 24.12 -3.40 1.06
C HIS A 152 23.51 -4.24 2.18
N LEU A 153 23.37 -5.55 1.98
CA LEU A 153 22.82 -6.46 2.99
C LEU A 153 23.87 -6.91 4.02
N GLY A 154 25.17 -6.76 3.73
CA GLY A 154 26.26 -7.16 4.63
C GLY A 154 26.39 -8.67 4.79
N ARG A 155 25.85 -9.45 3.85
CA ARG A 155 25.88 -10.91 3.84
C ARG A 155 25.88 -11.43 2.40
N LEU A 156 26.34 -12.67 2.23
CA LEU A 156 26.22 -13.38 0.96
C LEU A 156 24.73 -13.65 0.64
N LEU A 157 24.40 -13.59 -0.64
CA LEU A 157 23.07 -13.93 -1.13
C LEU A 157 22.91 -15.45 -1.18
N SER A 158 21.85 -15.96 -0.56
CA SER A 158 21.42 -17.34 -0.73
C SER A 158 20.74 -17.54 -2.08
N SER A 159 20.57 -18.78 -2.51
CA SER A 159 19.82 -19.13 -3.73
C SER A 159 18.41 -18.52 -3.70
N THR A 160 17.74 -18.53 -2.54
CA THR A 160 16.43 -17.90 -2.36
C THR A 160 16.49 -16.39 -2.57
N ASP A 161 17.55 -15.73 -2.09
CA ASP A 161 17.69 -14.28 -2.26
C ASP A 161 17.90 -13.91 -3.73
N GLN A 162 18.74 -14.68 -4.44
CA GLN A 162 18.98 -14.51 -5.87
C GLN A 162 17.69 -14.71 -6.68
N GLN A 163 16.88 -15.71 -6.34
CA GLN A 163 15.56 -15.91 -6.96
C GLN A 163 14.60 -14.73 -6.72
N VAL A 164 14.57 -14.15 -5.51
CA VAL A 164 13.71 -12.99 -5.25
C VAL A 164 14.21 -11.80 -6.05
N LEU A 165 15.50 -11.46 -5.96
CA LEU A 165 16.06 -10.30 -6.63
C LEU A 165 15.91 -10.39 -8.15
N TYR A 166 16.11 -11.58 -8.72
CA TYR A 166 15.84 -11.82 -10.14
C TYR A 166 14.35 -11.66 -10.46
N GLY A 167 13.45 -12.20 -9.62
CA GLY A 167 12.01 -11.99 -9.77
C GLY A 167 11.56 -10.53 -9.67
N LEU A 168 12.26 -9.68 -8.92
CA LEU A 168 11.97 -8.24 -8.92
C LEU A 168 12.25 -7.61 -10.29
N TYR A 169 13.27 -8.09 -11.00
CA TYR A 169 13.62 -7.61 -12.33
C TYR A 169 12.72 -8.22 -13.41
N ASP A 170 12.59 -9.54 -13.45
CA ASP A 170 11.88 -10.26 -14.51
C ASP A 170 10.36 -10.23 -14.33
N TRP A 171 9.88 -10.62 -13.15
CA TRP A 171 8.44 -10.73 -12.90
C TRP A 171 7.79 -9.38 -12.56
N LEU A 172 8.40 -8.57 -11.69
CA LEU A 172 7.86 -7.23 -11.36
C LEU A 172 8.28 -6.14 -12.36
N ASN A 173 9.17 -6.45 -13.31
CA ASN A 173 9.67 -5.50 -14.31
C ASN A 173 10.24 -4.21 -13.68
N LEU A 174 10.89 -4.33 -12.50
CA LEU A 174 11.54 -3.21 -11.85
C LEU A 174 12.92 -2.97 -12.49
N PRO A 175 13.28 -1.72 -12.82
CA PRO A 175 14.61 -1.42 -13.33
C PRO A 175 15.69 -1.71 -12.26
N LEU A 176 16.89 -2.11 -12.71
CA LEU A 176 18.00 -2.51 -11.84
C LEU A 176 18.34 -1.44 -10.80
N ASP A 177 18.40 -0.17 -11.22
CA ASP A 177 18.69 0.97 -10.35
C ASP A 177 17.64 1.13 -9.23
N LEU A 178 16.38 0.78 -9.52
CA LEU A 178 15.31 0.82 -8.52
C LEU A 178 15.39 -0.35 -7.54
N ILE A 179 15.81 -1.53 -8.01
CA ILE A 179 16.06 -2.69 -7.14
C ILE A 179 17.23 -2.42 -6.21
N GLU A 180 18.32 -1.83 -6.71
CA GLU A 180 19.43 -1.38 -5.88
C GLU A 180 18.95 -0.40 -4.79
N TYR A 181 18.21 0.65 -5.19
CA TYR A 181 17.68 1.63 -4.26
C TYR A 181 16.71 1.00 -3.23
N LEU A 182 15.88 0.03 -3.64
CA LEU A 182 14.99 -0.71 -2.75
C LEU A 182 15.77 -1.44 -1.66
N VAL A 183 16.83 -2.17 -2.03
CA VAL A 183 17.66 -2.92 -1.09
C VAL A 183 18.39 -1.96 -0.15
N GLN A 184 18.95 -0.87 -0.68
CA GLN A 184 19.57 0.18 0.14
C GLN A 184 18.58 0.80 1.14
N TYR A 185 17.37 1.11 0.69
CA TYR A 185 16.30 1.67 1.52
C TYR A 185 15.91 0.70 2.64
N CYS A 186 15.72 -0.59 2.33
CA CYS A 186 15.37 -1.60 3.35
C CYS A 186 16.50 -1.80 4.36
N ALA A 187 17.76 -1.85 3.91
CA ALA A 187 18.93 -1.96 4.76
C ALA A 187 19.08 -0.74 5.70
N SER A 188 18.85 0.48 5.20
CA SER A 188 18.91 1.70 6.01
C SER A 188 17.86 1.77 7.13
N ASN A 189 16.77 1.01 6.99
CA ASN A 189 15.71 0.88 8.00
C ASN A 189 15.90 -0.39 8.88
N ASN A 190 17.07 -1.03 8.86
CA ASN A 190 17.37 -2.29 9.57
C ASN A 190 16.46 -3.47 9.17
N HIS A 191 15.94 -3.48 7.93
CA HIS A 191 15.15 -4.58 7.40
C HIS A 191 15.90 -5.28 6.26
N THR A 192 16.81 -6.21 6.60
CA THR A 192 17.70 -6.90 5.64
C THR A 192 17.18 -8.26 5.16
N HIS A 193 16.00 -8.67 5.62
CA HIS A 193 15.38 -9.95 5.24
C HIS A 193 14.72 -9.86 3.85
N ILE A 194 15.00 -10.84 3.00
CA ILE A 194 14.53 -10.81 1.60
C ILE A 194 13.01 -10.80 1.45
N ARG A 195 12.30 -11.53 2.31
CA ARG A 195 10.81 -11.51 2.35
C ARG A 195 10.25 -10.12 2.61
N TYR A 196 10.96 -9.32 3.41
CA TYR A 196 10.55 -7.93 3.65
C TYR A 196 10.80 -7.07 2.41
N ILE A 197 11.96 -7.23 1.77
CA ILE A 197 12.33 -6.51 0.55
C ILE A 197 11.30 -6.79 -0.56
N GLU A 198 10.93 -8.06 -0.76
CA GLU A 198 9.89 -8.49 -1.70
C GLU A 198 8.54 -7.82 -1.40
N LYS A 199 8.13 -7.80 -0.13
CA LYS A 199 6.88 -7.13 0.27
C LYS A 199 6.90 -5.63 0.00
N VAL A 200 8.04 -4.97 0.21
CA VAL A 200 8.18 -3.54 -0.11
C VAL A 200 8.15 -3.32 -1.62
N ALA A 201 8.78 -4.21 -2.40
CA ALA A 201 8.73 -4.15 -3.86
C ALA A 201 7.28 -4.27 -4.38
N LEU A 202 6.52 -5.24 -3.89
CA LEU A 202 5.10 -5.39 -4.22
C LEU A 202 4.31 -4.13 -3.87
N GLY A 203 4.55 -3.57 -2.68
CA GLY A 203 3.92 -2.32 -2.27
C GLY A 203 4.29 -1.11 -3.15
N TRP A 204 5.50 -1.09 -3.73
CA TRP A 204 5.93 -0.05 -4.68
C TRP A 204 5.21 -0.20 -6.02
N VAL A 205 5.11 -1.42 -6.54
CA VAL A 205 4.39 -1.68 -7.79
C VAL A 205 2.89 -1.38 -7.63
N ASP A 206 2.28 -1.76 -6.51
CA ASP A 206 0.88 -1.41 -6.18
C ASP A 206 0.64 0.11 -6.14
N GLN A 207 1.66 0.87 -5.77
CA GLN A 207 1.63 2.34 -5.74
C GLN A 207 2.00 2.97 -7.10
N GLY A 208 2.36 2.16 -8.10
CA GLY A 208 2.79 2.61 -9.42
C GLY A 208 4.19 3.23 -9.45
N ILE A 209 5.03 2.96 -8.44
CA ILE A 209 6.41 3.46 -8.36
C ILE A 209 7.27 2.66 -9.33
N LYS A 210 7.79 3.32 -10.37
CA LYS A 210 8.62 2.68 -11.40
C LYS A 210 10.02 3.28 -11.53
N THR A 211 10.27 4.42 -10.91
CA THR A 211 11.56 5.12 -10.98
C THR A 211 12.17 5.34 -9.60
N VAL A 212 13.49 5.54 -9.56
CA VAL A 212 14.22 5.88 -8.33
C VAL A 212 13.75 7.22 -7.76
N GLU A 213 13.37 8.16 -8.62
CA GLU A 213 12.86 9.48 -8.23
C GLU A 213 11.52 9.36 -7.51
N ASP A 214 10.59 8.57 -8.05
CA ASP A 214 9.30 8.29 -7.42
C ASP A 214 9.48 7.63 -6.05
N ALA A 215 10.40 6.67 -5.95
CA ALA A 215 10.68 5.96 -4.71
C ALA A 215 11.26 6.91 -3.64
N LYS A 216 12.19 7.81 -4.02
CA LYS A 216 12.75 8.83 -3.14
C LYS A 216 11.70 9.85 -2.68
N ALA A 217 10.83 10.28 -3.59
CA ALA A 217 9.73 11.19 -3.27
C ALA A 217 8.78 10.53 -2.25
N GLN A 218 8.39 9.28 -2.47
CA GLN A 218 7.51 8.55 -1.57
C GLN A 218 8.17 8.26 -0.22
N ALA A 219 9.46 7.93 -0.19
CA ALA A 219 10.21 7.74 1.05
C ALA A 219 10.29 9.05 1.86
N SER A 220 10.49 10.19 1.18
CA SER A 220 10.47 11.52 1.79
C SER A 220 9.10 11.83 2.41
N ILE A 221 8.02 11.61 1.66
CA ILE A 221 6.64 11.80 2.14
C ILE A 221 6.34 10.91 3.35
N THR A 222 6.69 9.62 3.27
CA THR A 222 6.49 8.67 4.36
C THR A 222 7.26 9.08 5.62
N LYS A 223 8.48 9.62 5.47
CA LYS A 223 9.27 10.17 6.57
C LYS A 223 8.55 11.38 7.19
N LYS A 224 7.99 12.30 6.39
CA LYS A 224 7.20 13.44 6.89
C LYS A 224 6.01 12.98 7.73
N TYR A 225 5.22 12.02 7.23
CA TYR A 225 4.09 11.46 7.98
C TYR A 225 4.52 10.87 9.32
N ARG A 226 5.59 10.06 9.34
CA ARG A 226 6.12 9.47 10.57
C ARG A 226 6.59 10.53 11.56
N THR A 227 7.24 11.60 11.10
CA THR A 227 7.68 12.69 11.99
C THR A 227 6.49 13.41 12.63
N ILE A 228 5.44 13.72 11.86
CA ILE A 228 4.23 14.39 12.35
C ILE A 228 3.48 13.49 13.35
N LEU A 229 3.28 12.21 13.02
CA LEU A 229 2.60 11.26 13.91
C LEU A 229 3.39 10.99 15.19
N LYS A 230 4.73 10.93 15.10
CA LYS A 230 5.59 10.82 16.28
C LYS A 230 5.48 12.05 17.19
N ALA A 231 5.41 13.25 16.62
CA ALA A 231 5.24 14.49 17.39
C ALA A 231 3.88 14.55 18.11
N LEU A 232 2.83 13.94 17.55
CA LEU A 232 1.53 13.77 18.20
C LEU A 232 1.50 12.66 19.27
N GLY A 233 2.55 11.87 19.42
CA GLY A 233 2.56 10.70 20.30
C GLY A 233 1.83 9.47 19.73
N MET A 234 1.45 9.51 18.44
CA MET A 234 0.86 8.37 17.73
C MET A 234 1.95 7.56 17.03
N THR A 235 2.77 6.83 17.79
CA THR A 235 3.76 5.90 17.23
C THR A 235 3.12 4.54 16.96
N GLY A 236 2.53 4.39 15.77
CA GLY A 236 2.04 3.10 15.25
C GLY A 236 2.96 2.54 14.16
N GLU A 237 3.06 1.21 14.08
CA GLU A 237 3.83 0.52 13.04
C GLU A 237 3.20 0.70 11.64
N THR A 238 1.89 0.98 11.58
CA THR A 238 1.14 1.20 10.34
C THR A 238 0.43 2.55 10.34
N ILE A 239 0.58 3.30 9.26
CA ILE A 239 -0.10 4.58 9.03
C ILE A 239 -1.42 4.28 8.32
N THR A 240 -2.55 4.65 8.92
CA THR A 240 -3.89 4.41 8.37
C THR A 240 -4.17 5.32 7.19
N LYS A 241 -4.97 4.88 6.22
CA LYS A 241 -5.35 5.68 5.03
C LYS A 241 -5.91 7.06 5.40
N HIS A 242 -6.83 7.12 6.35
CA HIS A 242 -7.38 8.38 6.88
C HIS A 242 -6.32 9.32 7.47
N GLN A 243 -5.26 8.79 8.10
CA GLN A 243 -4.16 9.60 8.63
C GLN A 243 -3.35 10.22 7.50
N LYS A 244 -3.09 9.47 6.42
CA LYS A 244 -2.40 9.99 5.23
C LYS A 244 -3.22 11.11 4.57
N GLU A 245 -4.51 10.90 4.35
CA GLU A 245 -5.41 11.88 3.73
C GLU A 245 -5.46 13.20 4.52
N LEU A 246 -5.53 13.15 5.85
CA LEU A 246 -5.50 14.36 6.68
C LEU A 246 -4.15 15.09 6.60
N ILE A 247 -3.03 14.37 6.65
CA ILE A 247 -1.71 15.00 6.59
C ILE A 247 -1.45 15.55 5.18
N ASP A 248 -1.92 14.87 4.14
CA ASP A 248 -1.87 15.35 2.75
C ASP A 248 -2.68 16.63 2.56
N LYS A 249 -3.86 16.73 3.16
CA LYS A 249 -4.64 17.97 3.17
C LYS A 249 -3.83 19.13 3.75
N TRP A 250 -3.05 18.90 4.80
CA TRP A 250 -2.26 19.97 5.43
C TRP A 250 -0.98 20.31 4.65
N LEU A 251 -0.30 19.30 4.09
CA LEU A 251 0.94 19.50 3.33
C LEU A 251 0.68 20.04 1.92
N ASN A 252 -0.38 19.58 1.24
CA ASN A 252 -0.64 19.89 -0.15
C ASN A 252 -1.71 20.98 -0.30
N ASP A 253 -2.90 20.81 0.28
CA ASP A 253 -3.99 21.78 0.09
C ASP A 253 -3.76 23.08 0.86
N TYR A 254 -3.20 22.97 2.07
CA TYR A 254 -2.94 24.13 2.93
C TYR A 254 -1.53 24.70 2.70
N ALA A 255 -0.66 23.91 2.05
CA ALA A 255 0.73 24.23 1.77
C ALA A 255 1.51 24.66 3.04
N PHE A 256 1.22 24.02 4.18
CA PHE A 256 1.95 24.30 5.41
C PHE A 256 3.31 23.64 5.41
N ASP A 257 4.31 24.38 5.88
CA ASP A 257 5.61 23.81 6.17
C ASP A 257 5.50 22.77 7.31
N ILE A 258 6.38 21.78 7.27
CA ILE A 258 6.42 20.72 8.27
C ILE A 258 6.63 21.32 9.67
N GLY A 259 7.43 22.39 9.80
CA GLY A 259 7.67 23.06 11.07
C GLY A 259 6.38 23.60 11.70
N VAL A 260 5.51 24.21 10.90
CA VAL A 260 4.22 24.75 11.37
C VAL A 260 3.33 23.63 11.89
N ILE A 261 3.27 22.50 11.16
CA ILE A 261 2.49 21.34 11.59
C ILE A 261 3.04 20.76 12.90
N LEU A 262 4.36 20.67 13.06
CA LEU A 262 4.98 20.17 14.29
C LEU A 262 4.69 21.07 15.49
N GLU A 263 4.67 22.39 15.32
CA GLU A 263 4.25 23.32 16.39
C GLU A 263 2.78 23.10 16.78
N ALA A 264 1.91 22.89 15.80
CA ALA A 264 0.51 22.55 16.07
C ALA A 264 0.37 21.19 16.80
N CYS A 265 1.22 20.22 16.46
CA CYS A 265 1.29 18.92 17.16
C CYS A 265 1.70 19.13 18.63
N ASN A 266 2.78 19.89 18.88
CA ASN A 266 3.24 20.19 20.23
C ASN A 266 2.15 20.87 21.07
N ARG A 267 1.44 21.85 20.51
CA ARG A 267 0.29 22.50 21.18
C ARG A 267 -0.81 21.51 21.52
N THR A 268 -1.13 20.62 20.59
CA THR A 268 -2.13 19.57 20.80
C THR A 268 -1.75 18.66 21.98
N VAL A 269 -0.47 18.27 22.06
CA VAL A 269 0.05 17.45 23.15
C VAL A 269 0.06 18.20 24.49
N THR A 270 0.38 19.51 24.50
CA THR A 270 0.36 20.31 25.74
C THR A 270 -1.04 20.58 26.28
N TYR A 271 -2.05 20.70 25.41
CA TYR A 271 -3.40 21.08 25.81
C TYR A 271 -4.32 19.89 26.07
N SER A 272 -4.12 18.78 25.34
CA SER A 272 -4.98 17.59 25.46
C SER A 272 -4.20 16.40 26.00
N SER A 273 -4.76 15.73 27.02
CA SER A 273 -4.24 14.46 27.54
C SER A 273 -4.36 13.30 26.55
N SER A 274 -5.16 13.45 25.48
CA SER A 274 -5.28 12.49 24.39
C SER A 274 -5.18 13.22 23.04
N PRO A 275 -3.96 13.36 22.49
CA PRO A 275 -3.72 14.03 21.22
C PRO A 275 -4.48 13.34 20.09
N SER A 276 -5.39 14.06 19.43
CA SER A 276 -6.14 13.53 18.30
C SER A 276 -5.84 14.33 17.03
N LEU A 277 -5.79 13.62 15.90
CA LEU A 277 -5.61 14.23 14.58
C LEU A 277 -6.75 15.19 14.22
N ASN A 278 -7.95 14.96 14.75
CA ASN A 278 -9.10 15.85 14.55
C ASN A 278 -8.91 17.17 15.30
N TYR A 279 -8.41 17.12 16.54
CA TYR A 279 -8.10 18.33 17.29
C TYR A 279 -6.95 19.12 16.64
N LEU A 280 -5.90 18.43 16.18
CA LEU A 280 -4.84 19.05 15.39
C LEU A 280 -5.40 19.75 14.15
N GLY A 281 -6.28 19.07 13.40
CA GLY A 281 -6.96 19.64 12.24
C GLY A 281 -7.68 20.95 12.57
N SER A 282 -8.39 21.01 13.69
CA SER A 282 -9.10 22.23 14.12
C SER A 282 -8.18 23.41 14.43
N ILE A 283 -6.95 23.17 14.90
CA ILE A 283 -5.94 24.21 15.10
C ILE A 283 -5.44 24.71 13.75
N LEU A 284 -5.11 23.78 12.85
CA LEU A 284 -4.60 24.09 11.52
C LEU A 284 -5.65 24.81 10.65
N ASP A 285 -6.93 24.47 10.80
CA ASP A 285 -8.03 25.18 10.14
C ASP A 285 -8.10 26.65 10.60
N LYS A 286 -7.99 26.91 11.91
CA LYS A 286 -7.94 28.28 12.45
C LYS A 286 -6.74 29.07 11.96
N TRP A 287 -5.59 28.43 11.79
CA TRP A 287 -4.38 29.09 11.28
C TRP A 287 -4.52 29.42 9.80
N LYS A 288 -5.13 28.52 9.02
CA LYS A 288 -5.46 28.78 7.62
C LYS A 288 -6.42 29.96 7.45
N GLU A 289 -7.48 30.02 8.26
CA GLU A 289 -8.44 31.14 8.25
C GLU A 289 -7.77 32.48 8.54
N LYS A 290 -6.76 32.49 9.42
CA LYS A 290 -5.97 33.67 9.75
C LYS A 290 -4.83 33.95 8.77
N GLY A 291 -4.70 33.15 7.70
CA GLY A 291 -3.70 33.33 6.65
C GLY A 291 -2.28 32.95 7.03
N ILE A 292 -2.09 32.20 8.11
CA ILE A 292 -0.76 31.89 8.67
C ILE A 292 -0.16 30.69 7.98
N ARG A 293 1.00 30.86 7.35
CA ARG A 293 1.72 29.81 6.63
C ARG A 293 3.15 29.60 7.10
N THR A 294 3.69 30.52 7.90
CA THR A 294 5.08 30.47 8.36
C THR A 294 5.18 30.39 9.88
N LEU A 295 6.30 29.86 10.39
CA LEU A 295 6.59 29.79 11.82
C LEU A 295 6.65 31.17 12.48
N GLU A 296 7.11 32.19 11.74
CA GLU A 296 7.17 33.57 12.22
C GLU A 296 5.76 34.14 12.44
N GLU A 297 4.84 33.89 11.51
CA GLU A 297 3.45 34.31 11.63
C GLU A 297 2.74 33.61 12.80
N VAL A 298 3.04 32.33 13.05
CA VAL A 298 2.55 31.61 14.24
C VAL A 298 3.02 32.30 15.54
N ALA A 299 4.30 32.70 15.62
CA ALA A 299 4.84 33.40 16.78
C ALA A 299 4.20 34.79 16.98
N THR A 300 3.95 35.53 15.89
CA THR A 300 3.25 36.82 15.98
C THR A 300 1.81 36.67 16.44
N LEU A 301 1.11 35.60 16.01
CA LEU A 301 -0.23 35.30 16.48
C LEU A 301 -0.23 35.02 17.98
N ASP A 302 0.73 34.23 18.48
CA ASP A 302 0.81 33.94 19.92
C ASP A 302 1.07 35.20 20.75
N GLN A 303 1.95 36.09 20.27
CA GLN A 303 2.17 37.38 20.90
C GLN A 303 0.90 38.25 20.92
N ASN A 304 0.09 38.19 19.85
CA ASN A 304 -1.16 38.93 19.80
C ASN A 304 -2.23 38.28 20.70
N HIS A 305 -2.28 36.96 20.77
CA HIS A 305 -3.22 36.22 21.62
C HIS A 305 -2.89 36.38 23.12
N SER A 306 -1.61 36.40 23.50
CA SER A 306 -1.19 36.68 24.88
C SER A 306 -1.54 38.13 25.26
N LYS A 307 -1.24 39.10 24.39
CA LYS A 307 -1.63 40.50 24.58
C LYS A 307 -3.15 40.68 24.67
N GLU A 308 -3.94 39.96 23.86
CA GLU A 308 -5.40 39.98 23.93
C GLU A 308 -5.94 39.32 25.20
N GLN A 309 -5.33 38.22 25.68
CA GLN A 309 -5.70 37.60 26.95
C GLN A 309 -5.35 38.50 28.14
N GLU A 310 -4.22 39.20 28.11
CA GLU A 310 -3.84 40.20 29.11
C GLU A 310 -4.75 41.44 29.04
N ALA A 311 -5.13 41.88 27.83
CA ALA A 311 -6.09 42.95 27.62
C ALA A 311 -7.53 42.56 28.04
N ALA A 312 -7.92 41.30 27.89
CA ALA A 312 -9.21 40.79 28.32
C ALA A 312 -9.26 40.59 29.85
N LYS A 313 -8.17 40.14 30.48
CA LYS A 313 -8.04 40.08 31.95
C LYS A 313 -8.06 41.47 32.59
N SER A 314 -7.48 42.48 31.92
CA SER A 314 -7.54 43.88 32.39
C SER A 314 -8.86 44.59 32.09
N LYS A 315 -9.64 44.16 31.09
CA LYS A 315 -11.00 44.66 30.79
C LYS A 315 -12.13 43.90 31.52
N GLY A 316 -11.84 42.78 32.18
CA GLY A 316 -12.82 41.95 32.90
C GLY A 316 -13.36 42.55 34.20
N ASN A 317 -12.93 43.75 34.60
CA ASN A 317 -13.40 44.40 35.83
C ASN A 317 -14.30 45.60 35.50
N LYS A 318 -15.49 45.35 34.92
CA LYS A 318 -16.65 46.26 34.92
C LYS A 318 -17.94 45.55 34.48
N THR A 319 -18.64 45.01 35.48
CA THR A 319 -20.11 44.88 35.64
C THR A 319 -21.03 44.75 34.41
N ALA A 320 -21.76 43.63 34.34
CA ALA A 320 -23.18 43.60 33.97
C ALA A 320 -23.91 42.47 34.71
N LYS A 321 -24.75 42.84 35.70
CA LYS A 321 -25.67 41.93 36.39
C LYS A 321 -26.79 41.53 35.42
N SER A 322 -26.83 40.27 34.98
CA SER A 322 -28.01 39.68 34.34
C SER A 322 -28.84 38.93 35.39
N LYS A 323 -30.13 39.27 35.46
CA LYS A 323 -31.14 38.59 36.28
C LYS A 323 -31.63 37.35 35.53
N ASN A 324 -31.26 36.16 36.00
CA ASN A 324 -32.04 34.91 36.00
C ASN A 324 -31.15 33.78 36.57
N PRO A 325 -31.46 33.19 37.74
CA PRO A 325 -30.67 32.08 38.28
C PRO A 325 -31.18 30.77 37.67
N HIS A 326 -30.46 30.23 36.69
CA HIS A 326 -30.62 28.83 36.29
C HIS A 326 -29.86 27.97 37.30
N PHE A 327 -30.60 27.09 37.97
CA PHE A 327 -30.17 26.26 39.09
C PHE A 327 -29.27 25.11 38.62
N THR A 328 -28.00 25.39 38.31
CA THR A 328 -26.90 24.40 38.28
C THR A 328 -25.57 25.17 38.31
N THR A 329 -25.26 25.80 39.44
CA THR A 329 -23.89 26.20 39.76
C THR A 329 -23.41 25.27 40.85
N THR A 330 -22.74 24.19 40.46
CA THR A 330 -21.83 23.50 41.36
C THR A 330 -20.77 24.52 41.78
N TYR A 331 -20.62 24.71 43.09
CA TYR A 331 -19.57 25.55 43.65
C TYR A 331 -18.21 25.07 43.14
N SER A 332 -17.65 25.75 42.13
CA SER A 332 -16.22 25.70 41.88
C SER A 332 -15.58 26.54 42.97
N HIS A 333 -15.18 25.88 44.05
CA HIS A 333 -14.35 26.50 45.05
C HIS A 333 -12.96 26.73 44.46
N ASN A 334 -12.77 27.88 43.81
CA ASN A 334 -11.44 28.46 43.68
C ASN A 334 -11.05 29.02 45.04
N TRP A 335 -10.66 28.14 45.96
CA TRP A 335 -10.11 28.56 47.24
C TRP A 335 -8.72 29.12 47.01
N ASP A 336 -8.54 30.40 47.33
CA ASP A 336 -7.22 31.00 47.47
C ASP A 336 -6.55 30.39 48.71
N LEU A 337 -5.57 29.53 48.49
CA LEU A 337 -4.92 28.73 49.54
C LEU A 337 -4.27 29.64 50.60
N ASP A 338 -3.75 30.80 50.19
CA ASP A 338 -3.11 31.77 51.06
C ASP A 338 -4.13 32.44 52.00
N GLU A 339 -5.37 32.65 51.53
CA GLU A 339 -6.44 33.25 52.31
C GLU A 339 -7.03 32.29 53.35
N LEU A 340 -7.07 30.99 53.01
CA LEU A 340 -7.42 29.92 53.94
C LEU A 340 -6.38 29.78 55.06
N GLU A 341 -5.10 29.75 54.70
CA GLU A 341 -4.02 29.59 55.67
C GLU A 341 -3.93 30.80 56.63
N LYS A 342 -4.28 31.99 56.13
CA LYS A 342 -4.37 33.20 56.96
C LYS A 342 -5.55 33.14 57.94
N ARG A 343 -6.71 32.63 57.52
CA ARG A 343 -7.86 32.42 58.41
C ARG A 343 -7.59 31.34 59.44
N GLU A 344 -6.89 30.28 59.07
CA GLU A 344 -6.51 29.23 60.01
C GLU A 344 -5.55 29.75 61.08
N ARG A 345 -4.56 30.56 60.71
CA ARG A 345 -3.69 31.26 61.67
C ARG A 345 -4.47 32.16 62.63
N GLN A 346 -5.40 32.96 62.10
CA GLN A 346 -6.24 33.83 62.94
C GLN A 346 -7.14 33.04 63.88
N PHE A 347 -7.68 31.89 63.44
CA PHE A 347 -8.48 31.01 64.27
C PHE A 347 -7.65 30.38 65.39
N LEU A 348 -6.44 29.93 65.08
CA LEU A 348 -5.50 29.40 66.08
C LEU A 348 -5.10 30.48 67.09
N GLU A 349 -4.82 31.71 66.65
CA GLU A 349 -4.57 32.84 67.54
C GLU A 349 -5.77 33.17 68.44
N GLN A 350 -6.99 33.19 67.90
CA GLN A 350 -8.20 33.38 68.70
C GLN A 350 -8.42 32.25 69.71
N LYS A 351 -8.07 31.02 69.37
CA LYS A 351 -8.18 29.88 70.29
C LYS A 351 -7.13 29.89 71.40
N ILE A 352 -5.95 30.45 71.13
CA ILE A 352 -4.84 30.57 72.09
C ILE A 352 -5.03 31.78 73.02
N TYR A 353 -5.58 32.90 72.51
CA TYR A 353 -5.66 34.17 73.24
C TYR A 353 -7.08 34.64 73.59
N GLY A 354 -8.13 34.03 73.02
CA GLY A 354 -9.53 34.39 73.19
C GLY A 354 -10.29 33.51 74.17
N GLY A 355 -9.64 33.08 75.25
CA GLY A 355 -10.32 32.46 76.39
C GLY A 355 -11.05 33.52 77.22
N ASN A 356 -12.37 33.60 77.05
CA ASN A 356 -13.32 33.93 78.12
C ASN A 356 -14.72 33.44 77.75
#